data_AF-A0A2W6EIB6-F1
#
_entry.id   AF-A0A2W6EIB6-F1
#
_cell.length_a   1.000
_cell.length_b   1.000
_cell.length_c   1.000
_cell.angle_alpha   90.00
_cell.angle_beta   90.00
_cell.angle_gamma   90.00
#
_symmetry.space_group_name_H-M   'P 1'
#
loop_
_entity.id
_entity.type
_entity.pdbx_description
1 polymer ?
#
loop_
_entity_poly.entity_id
_entity_poly.type
_entity_poly.pdbx_seq_one_letter_code
_entity_poly.pdbx_strand_id
1 'polypeptide(L)'
;MPPVVRTRALGRSWAGTGPRWDGQHEEVAMRTGRLGALLVTATLPAVLVFAVRHHQPPAPSPAAGPAPGPVLVGSVALSTTSPAPGVAVVATVTIRADRRLSLDGMTVAVRDEGGRPADAAGRSYDFPSVGAMVLGTSARTLTFAHRYRTPGAYVYFLEYRSGGGWQPLAPYASFIVG
;
A
#
# COMPACT_ATOMS: atom_id res chain seq x y z
N MET A 1 19.87 24.19 39.26
CA MET A 1 20.97 23.27 38.91
C MET A 1 20.39 21.90 38.57
N PRO A 2 20.29 21.52 37.30
CA PRO A 2 19.89 20.17 36.88
C PRO A 2 21.12 19.25 36.73
N PRO A 3 21.03 17.95 37.06
CA PRO A 3 22.11 17.02 36.76
C PRO A 3 22.16 16.66 35.27
N VAL A 4 23.36 16.84 34.70
CA VAL A 4 23.76 16.39 33.36
C VAL A 4 24.04 14.89 33.41
N VAL A 5 23.26 14.09 32.68
CA VAL A 5 23.54 12.65 32.49
C VAL A 5 24.40 12.50 31.22
N ARG A 6 25.62 11.99 31.40
CA ARG A 6 26.57 11.66 30.33
C ARG A 6 26.29 10.25 29.79
N THR A 7 25.95 10.14 28.52
CA THR A 7 25.86 8.85 27.82
C THR A 7 27.26 8.39 27.38
N ARG A 8 27.73 7.25 27.89
CA ARG A 8 28.94 6.56 27.41
C ARG A 8 28.54 5.65 26.23
N ALA A 9 29.15 5.87 25.07
CA ALA A 9 29.16 4.93 23.96
C ALA A 9 30.35 3.98 24.10
N LEU A 10 30.08 2.67 24.22
CA LEU A 10 30.98 1.53 24.02
C LEU A 10 30.05 0.40 23.55
N GLY A 11 30.02 0.02 22.28
CA GLY A 11 31.10 -0.69 21.60
C GLY A 11 30.88 -2.20 21.79
N ARG A 12 30.11 -2.84 20.90
CA ARG A 12 30.13 -4.30 20.69
C ARG A 12 29.95 -4.62 19.21
N SER A 13 31.08 -4.99 18.61
CA SER A 13 31.22 -5.72 17.36
C SER A 13 30.55 -7.10 17.44
N TRP A 14 29.85 -7.51 16.39
CA TRP A 14 29.59 -8.92 16.10
C TRP A 14 29.86 -9.18 14.62
N ALA A 15 30.95 -9.89 14.37
CA ALA A 15 31.26 -10.58 13.13
C ALA A 15 30.92 -12.07 13.31
N GLY A 16 30.40 -12.72 12.28
CA GLY A 16 30.21 -14.18 12.23
C GLY A 16 29.05 -14.60 11.33
N THR A 17 29.33 -14.94 10.07
CA THR A 17 29.25 -16.31 9.47
C THR A 17 27.83 -16.77 9.10
N GLY A 18 27.56 -16.85 7.78
CA GLY A 18 26.27 -17.24 7.21
C GLY A 18 26.10 -18.74 6.94
N PRO A 19 25.09 -19.15 6.15
CA PRO A 19 25.02 -20.48 5.55
C PRO A 19 25.34 -20.49 4.05
N ARG A 20 26.13 -21.50 3.71
CA ARG A 20 26.67 -21.95 2.43
C ARG A 20 25.60 -22.74 1.66
N TRP A 21 25.39 -22.41 0.38
CA TRP A 21 24.69 -23.27 -0.58
C TRP A 21 25.73 -23.94 -1.48
N ASP A 22 26.03 -25.20 -1.19
CA ASP A 22 26.76 -26.12 -2.05
C ASP A 22 25.79 -27.25 -2.43
N GLY A 23 25.59 -27.44 -3.72
CA GLY A 23 24.62 -28.39 -4.28
C GLY A 23 25.09 -28.89 -5.63
N GLN A 24 26.15 -29.70 -5.58
CA GLN A 24 26.54 -30.81 -6.44
C GLN A 24 26.70 -30.64 -7.96
N HIS A 25 27.93 -30.92 -8.38
CA HIS A 25 28.36 -31.36 -9.70
C HIS A 25 27.87 -32.79 -9.99
N GLU A 26 27.42 -33.04 -11.22
CA GLU A 26 27.81 -34.25 -11.96
C GLU A 26 28.14 -33.83 -13.41
N GLU A 27 29.32 -34.27 -13.83
CA GLU A 27 29.99 -34.03 -15.11
C GLU A 27 29.71 -35.21 -16.06
N VAL A 28 30.26 -35.11 -17.28
CA VAL A 28 30.53 -36.19 -18.27
C VAL A 28 29.41 -36.37 -19.31
N ALA A 29 29.61 -36.29 -20.62
CA ALA A 29 30.81 -36.57 -21.42
C ALA A 29 30.88 -35.78 -22.73
N MET A 30 32.12 -35.52 -23.16
CA MET A 30 32.53 -35.14 -24.50
C MET A 30 32.27 -36.24 -25.54
N ARG A 31 31.94 -35.83 -26.78
CA ARG A 31 32.34 -36.47 -28.04
C ARG A 31 32.47 -35.36 -29.10
N THR A 32 33.65 -34.77 -29.31
CA THR A 32 34.79 -35.19 -30.14
C THR A 32 34.52 -35.17 -31.66
N GLY A 33 35.26 -34.31 -32.38
CA GLY A 33 35.54 -34.39 -33.82
C GLY A 33 35.47 -33.02 -34.53
N ARG A 34 36.57 -32.23 -34.58
CA ARG A 34 37.61 -32.15 -35.64
C ARG A 34 37.03 -31.75 -37.02
N LEU A 35 37.58 -30.87 -37.86
CA LEU A 35 38.79 -30.04 -37.97
C LEU A 35 38.58 -29.21 -39.25
N GLY A 36 39.15 -28.01 -39.39
CA GLY A 36 39.24 -27.35 -40.70
C GLY A 36 39.58 -25.87 -40.65
N ALA A 37 40.88 -25.56 -40.66
CA ALA A 37 41.43 -24.21 -40.80
C ALA A 37 41.59 -23.82 -42.27
N LEU A 38 41.41 -22.54 -42.62
CA LEU A 38 42.39 -21.71 -43.37
C LEU A 38 41.87 -20.28 -43.65
N LEU A 39 42.51 -19.29 -43.01
CA LEU A 39 43.17 -18.06 -43.54
C LEU A 39 42.70 -17.31 -44.82
N VAL A 40 42.88 -15.97 -44.73
CA VAL A 40 43.02 -14.89 -45.76
C VAL A 40 41.72 -14.45 -46.48
N THR A 41 41.38 -13.19 -46.80
CA THR A 41 42.10 -11.90 -47.00
C THR A 41 41.06 -10.76 -46.99
N ALA A 42 41.46 -9.54 -46.66
CA ALA A 42 40.66 -8.32 -46.75
C ALA A 42 40.25 -7.94 -48.19
N THR A 43 39.04 -7.40 -48.38
CA THR A 43 38.66 -6.46 -49.46
C THR A 43 37.29 -5.81 -49.18
N LEU A 44 37.27 -4.48 -49.04
CA LEU A 44 36.09 -3.60 -49.18
C LEU A 44 35.88 -3.25 -50.69
N PRO A 45 34.79 -2.57 -51.13
CA PRO A 45 33.40 -2.50 -50.66
C PRO A 45 32.38 -2.68 -51.82
N ALA A 46 31.09 -2.88 -51.52
CA ALA A 46 30.01 -2.52 -52.44
C ALA A 46 28.76 -2.11 -51.63
N VAL A 47 28.53 -0.80 -51.55
CA VAL A 47 27.32 -0.22 -50.94
C VAL A 47 26.20 -0.35 -51.96
N LEU A 48 25.21 -1.20 -51.67
CA LEU A 48 23.96 -1.27 -52.40
C LEU A 48 22.89 -0.51 -51.61
N VAL A 49 22.59 0.72 -51.99
CA VAL A 49 21.49 1.50 -51.38
C VAL A 49 20.18 1.04 -52.00
N PHE A 50 19.46 0.15 -51.32
CA PHE A 50 18.06 -0.12 -51.62
C PHE A 50 17.19 0.94 -50.95
N ALA A 51 16.61 1.84 -51.73
CA ALA A 51 15.55 2.73 -51.24
C ALA A 51 14.23 1.95 -51.10
N VAL A 52 14.03 1.31 -49.95
CA VAL A 52 12.73 0.75 -49.57
C VAL A 52 11.82 1.92 -49.20
N ARG A 53 10.84 2.24 -50.06
CA ARG A 53 9.69 3.05 -49.64
C ARG A 53 8.88 2.23 -48.64
N HIS A 54 9.16 2.41 -47.35
CA HIS A 54 8.29 1.95 -46.29
C HIS A 54 6.92 2.64 -46.48
N HIS A 55 5.93 1.90 -46.96
CA HIS A 55 4.52 2.26 -46.76
C HIS A 55 4.30 2.25 -45.25
N GLN A 56 4.43 3.42 -44.62
CA GLN A 56 4.10 3.57 -43.21
C GLN A 56 2.58 3.44 -43.08
N PRO A 57 2.07 2.40 -42.39
CA PRO A 57 0.66 2.37 -42.03
C PRO A 57 0.34 3.66 -41.25
N PRO A 58 -0.86 4.23 -41.38
CA PRO A 58 -1.25 5.35 -40.53
C PRO A 58 -1.04 4.95 -39.07
N ALA A 59 -0.37 5.82 -38.31
CA ALA A 59 -0.06 5.57 -36.91
C ALA A 59 -1.36 5.25 -36.16
N PRO A 60 -1.39 4.23 -35.29
CA PRO A 60 -2.54 4.00 -34.42
C PRO A 60 -2.78 5.29 -33.61
N SER A 61 -4.02 5.81 -33.67
CA SER A 61 -4.41 6.89 -32.76
C SER A 61 -4.13 6.43 -31.32
N PRO A 62 -3.55 7.29 -30.45
CA PRO A 62 -3.34 6.92 -29.07
C PRO A 62 -4.68 6.52 -28.48
N ALA A 63 -4.80 5.26 -28.05
CA ALA A 63 -5.98 4.80 -27.37
C ALA A 63 -6.23 5.72 -26.18
N ALA A 64 -7.42 6.33 -26.11
CA ALA A 64 -7.81 7.10 -24.95
C ALA A 64 -7.67 6.18 -23.73
N GLY A 65 -6.79 6.57 -22.79
CA GLY A 65 -6.59 5.81 -21.57
C GLY A 65 -7.91 5.65 -20.81
N PRO A 66 -8.02 4.64 -19.93
CA PRO A 66 -9.23 4.46 -19.12
C PRO A 66 -9.56 5.75 -18.37
N ALA A 67 -10.83 6.15 -18.42
CA ALA A 67 -11.30 7.32 -17.69
C ALA A 67 -10.98 7.15 -16.19
N PRO A 68 -10.55 8.22 -15.49
CA PRO A 68 -10.26 8.13 -14.07
C PRO A 68 -11.51 7.71 -13.30
N GLY A 69 -11.30 6.84 -12.31
CA GLY A 69 -12.37 6.34 -11.44
C GLY A 69 -13.01 7.45 -10.60
N PRO A 70 -14.17 7.18 -9.98
CA PRO A 70 -14.82 8.13 -9.06
C PRO A 70 -13.90 8.55 -7.92
N VAL A 71 -14.01 9.82 -7.51
CA VAL A 71 -13.25 10.39 -6.39
C VAL A 71 -14.13 10.47 -5.16
N LEU A 72 -13.65 9.92 -4.06
CA LEU A 72 -14.30 9.95 -2.76
C LEU A 72 -13.56 10.90 -1.82
N VAL A 73 -14.30 11.75 -1.09
CA VAL A 73 -13.73 12.66 -0.09
C VAL A 73 -14.54 12.54 1.19
N GLY A 74 -13.85 12.35 2.31
CA GLY A 74 -14.47 12.21 3.61
C GLY A 74 -13.65 12.84 4.73
N SER A 75 -14.32 13.06 5.85
CA SER A 75 -13.71 13.52 7.10
C SER A 75 -14.37 12.81 8.28
N VAL A 76 -13.64 12.73 9.39
CA VAL A 76 -14.10 12.11 10.63
C VAL A 76 -13.83 13.06 11.79
N ALA A 77 -14.86 13.39 12.56
CA ALA A 77 -14.77 14.16 13.79
C ALA A 77 -15.16 13.28 14.98
N LEU A 78 -14.28 13.16 15.97
CA LEU A 78 -14.59 12.44 17.21
C LEU A 78 -15.19 13.40 18.24
N SER A 79 -16.12 12.89 19.07
CA SER A 79 -16.70 13.67 20.18
C SER A 79 -15.68 14.05 21.24
N THR A 80 -14.61 13.27 21.38
CA THR A 80 -13.45 13.54 22.24
C THR A 80 -12.23 12.82 21.68
N THR A 81 -11.05 13.43 21.83
CA THR A 81 -9.76 12.82 21.51
C THR A 81 -9.04 12.26 22.73
N SER A 82 -9.62 12.40 23.93
CA SER A 82 -9.07 11.92 25.19
C SER A 82 -10.13 11.26 26.10
N PRO A 83 -10.86 10.21 25.63
CA PRO A 83 -11.82 9.50 26.45
C PRO A 83 -11.17 8.70 27.60
N ALA A 84 -11.86 8.58 28.73
CA ALA A 84 -11.54 7.59 29.75
C ALA A 84 -11.93 6.16 29.30
N PRO A 85 -11.32 5.09 29.83
CA PRO A 85 -11.64 3.72 29.46
C PRO A 85 -13.11 3.38 29.70
N GLY A 86 -13.73 2.72 28.73
CA GLY A 86 -15.13 2.32 28.76
C GLY A 86 -16.13 3.42 28.40
N VAL A 87 -15.68 4.68 28.27
CA VAL A 87 -16.52 5.77 27.77
C VAL A 87 -16.73 5.61 26.27
N ALA A 88 -17.94 5.92 25.81
CA ALA A 88 -18.26 5.88 24.39
C ALA A 88 -17.63 7.07 23.67
N VAL A 89 -16.91 6.77 22.59
CA VAL A 89 -16.45 7.75 21.61
C VAL A 89 -17.46 7.74 20.48
N VAL A 90 -17.94 8.92 20.07
CA VAL A 90 -18.81 9.08 18.91
C VAL A 90 -17.99 9.62 17.75
N ALA A 91 -18.07 8.98 16.59
CA ALA A 91 -17.47 9.45 15.36
C ALA A 91 -18.55 9.98 14.42
N THR A 92 -18.41 11.24 14.01
CA THR A 92 -19.23 11.88 12.98
C THR A 92 -18.44 11.92 11.69
N VAL A 93 -18.91 11.16 10.70
CA VAL A 93 -18.31 11.09 9.36
C VAL A 93 -19.09 12.00 8.43
N THR A 94 -18.40 12.82 7.65
CA THR A 94 -18.99 13.54 6.52
C THR A 94 -18.33 13.04 5.24
N ILE A 95 -19.11 12.59 4.26
CA ILE A 95 -18.58 11.95 3.05
C ILE A 95 -19.38 12.31 1.81
N ARG A 96 -18.69 12.46 0.68
CA ARG A 96 -19.28 12.69 -0.65
C ARG A 96 -18.40 12.08 -1.74
N ALA A 97 -19.01 11.81 -2.88
CA ALA A 97 -18.30 11.42 -4.10
C ALA A 97 -18.41 12.54 -5.15
N ASP A 98 -17.51 12.57 -6.13
CA ASP A 98 -17.60 13.52 -7.26
C ASP A 98 -18.72 13.16 -8.27
N ARG A 99 -19.16 11.90 -8.25
CA ARG A 99 -20.25 11.35 -9.06
C ARG A 99 -20.94 10.22 -8.30
N ARG A 100 -21.99 9.65 -8.88
CA ARG A 100 -22.70 8.51 -8.27
C ARG A 100 -21.73 7.33 -8.08
N LEU A 101 -21.61 6.84 -6.85
CA LEU A 101 -20.73 5.73 -6.49
C LEU A 101 -21.46 4.79 -5.53
N SER A 102 -21.46 3.50 -5.83
CA SER A 102 -21.95 2.46 -4.91
C SER A 102 -20.80 1.93 -4.07
N LEU A 103 -21.03 1.84 -2.76
CA LEU A 103 -20.13 1.23 -1.79
C LEU A 103 -20.80 0.00 -1.18
N ASP A 104 -20.02 -1.03 -0.88
CA ASP A 104 -20.50 -2.25 -0.22
C ASP A 104 -20.55 -2.09 1.31
N GLY A 105 -19.80 -1.13 1.84
CA GLY A 105 -19.77 -0.82 3.27
C GLY A 105 -18.85 0.34 3.62
N MET A 106 -18.94 0.81 4.85
CA MET A 106 -18.11 1.87 5.39
C MET A 106 -17.96 1.74 6.90
N THR A 107 -16.80 2.10 7.43
CA THR A 107 -16.55 2.18 8.87
C THR A 107 -15.47 3.23 9.18
N VAL A 108 -15.32 3.57 10.44
CA VAL A 108 -14.11 4.23 10.94
C VAL A 108 -13.20 3.13 11.51
N ALA A 109 -12.11 2.86 10.80
CA ALA A 109 -11.11 1.88 11.19
C ALA A 109 -10.16 2.48 12.22
N VAL A 110 -9.75 1.68 13.20
CA VAL A 110 -8.91 2.09 14.32
C VAL A 110 -7.81 1.07 14.57
N ARG A 111 -6.59 1.55 14.72
CA ARG A 111 -5.41 0.74 15.00
C ARG A 111 -4.74 1.25 16.26
N ASP A 112 -4.27 0.36 17.11
CA ASP A 112 -3.41 0.76 18.23
C ASP A 112 -2.02 1.21 17.74
N GLU A 113 -1.17 1.67 18.66
CA GLU A 113 0.21 2.07 18.35
C GLU A 113 1.04 0.98 17.65
N GLY A 114 0.72 -0.30 17.89
CA GLY A 114 1.35 -1.44 17.21
C GLY A 114 0.72 -1.79 15.86
N GLY A 115 -0.24 -1.01 15.37
CA GLY A 115 -0.96 -1.26 14.12
C GLY A 115 -2.01 -2.37 14.23
N ARG A 116 -2.35 -2.83 15.43
CA ARG A 116 -3.29 -3.95 15.63
C ARG A 116 -4.74 -3.47 15.54
N PRO A 117 -5.65 -4.23 14.92
CA PRO A 117 -7.06 -3.86 14.76
C PRO A 117 -7.95 -4.28 15.93
N ALA A 118 -7.41 -4.97 16.93
CA ALA A 118 -8.17 -5.53 18.03
C ALA A 118 -7.34 -5.64 19.31
N ASP A 119 -8.02 -5.74 20.44
CA ASP A 119 -7.41 -5.99 21.73
C ASP A 119 -6.96 -7.44 21.93
N ALA A 120 -6.32 -7.72 23.06
CA ALA A 120 -5.84 -9.06 23.40
C ALA A 120 -6.95 -10.11 23.53
N ALA A 121 -8.21 -9.69 23.69
CA ALA A 121 -9.38 -10.56 23.72
C ALA A 121 -10.05 -10.71 22.34
N GLY A 122 -9.45 -10.16 21.29
CA GLY A 122 -9.96 -10.19 19.92
C GLY A 122 -11.11 -9.23 19.65
N ARG A 123 -11.40 -8.27 20.55
CA ARG A 123 -12.42 -7.25 20.30
C ARG A 123 -11.84 -6.19 19.37
N SER A 124 -12.50 -6.00 18.22
CA SER A 124 -12.10 -4.98 17.26
C SER A 124 -12.14 -3.59 17.88
N TYR A 125 -11.17 -2.76 17.51
CA TYR A 125 -11.16 -1.33 17.80
C TYR A 125 -12.01 -0.53 16.81
N ASP A 126 -12.41 -1.12 15.68
CA ASP A 126 -13.16 -0.42 14.65
C ASP A 126 -14.55 -0.04 15.17
N PHE A 127 -15.05 1.09 14.66
CA PHE A 127 -16.44 1.42 14.83
C PHE A 127 -17.32 0.38 14.11
N PRO A 128 -18.60 0.25 14.49
CA PRO A 128 -19.54 -0.57 13.74
C PRO A 128 -19.59 -0.14 12.28
N SER A 129 -19.51 -1.08 11.34
CA SER A 129 -19.65 -0.79 9.92
C SER A 129 -21.10 -0.60 9.52
N VAL A 130 -21.35 0.29 8.56
CA VAL A 130 -22.59 0.32 7.79
C VAL A 130 -22.45 -0.50 6.51
N GLY A 131 -23.55 -1.09 6.06
CA GLY A 131 -23.61 -1.88 4.83
C GLY A 131 -23.67 -1.02 3.56
N ALA A 132 -24.16 -1.62 2.48
CA ALA A 132 -24.15 -1.03 1.17
C ALA A 132 -24.86 0.34 1.13
N MET A 133 -24.27 1.29 0.42
CA MET A 133 -24.83 2.64 0.25
C MET A 133 -24.47 3.23 -1.10
N VAL A 134 -25.27 4.19 -1.55
CA VAL A 134 -24.99 4.98 -2.76
C VAL A 134 -24.65 6.40 -2.35
N LEU A 135 -23.47 6.86 -2.74
CA LEU A 135 -23.01 8.23 -2.60
C LEU A 135 -23.20 9.00 -3.91
N GLY A 136 -23.23 10.33 -3.80
CA GLY A 136 -23.23 11.25 -4.92
C GLY A 136 -22.51 12.54 -4.56
N THR A 137 -22.79 13.60 -5.30
CA THR A 137 -22.18 14.92 -5.13
C THR A 137 -22.56 15.62 -3.83
N SER A 138 -23.75 15.33 -3.30
CA SER A 138 -24.21 15.83 -2.01
C SER A 138 -23.51 15.10 -0.85
N ALA A 139 -23.00 15.87 0.10
CA ALA A 139 -22.43 15.33 1.32
C ALA A 139 -23.49 14.61 2.16
N ARG A 140 -23.07 13.51 2.79
CA ARG A 140 -23.83 12.74 3.76
C ARG A 140 -23.09 12.72 5.09
N THR A 141 -23.87 12.75 6.18
CA THR A 141 -23.34 12.64 7.53
C THR A 141 -23.79 11.33 8.15
N LEU A 142 -22.87 10.60 8.74
CA LEU A 142 -23.11 9.34 9.44
C LEU A 142 -22.51 9.43 10.85
N THR A 143 -23.14 8.79 11.82
CA THR A 143 -22.65 8.74 13.20
C THR A 143 -22.46 7.30 13.66
N PHE A 144 -21.34 7.07 14.34
CA PHE A 144 -20.97 5.78 14.88
C PHE A 144 -20.57 5.94 16.35
N ALA A 145 -20.73 4.90 17.15
CA ALA A 145 -20.29 4.90 18.54
C ALA A 145 -19.53 3.61 18.86
N HIS A 146 -18.42 3.74 19.59
CA HIS A 146 -17.62 2.61 20.06
C HIS A 146 -17.06 2.90 21.46
N ARG A 147 -16.82 1.86 22.27
CA ARG A 147 -16.23 1.98 23.61
C ARG A 147 -14.87 1.30 23.67
N TYR A 148 -13.83 2.07 24.01
CA TYR A 148 -12.47 1.56 24.15
C TYR A 148 -12.16 1.28 25.61
N ARG A 149 -11.79 0.05 25.94
CA ARG A 149 -11.51 -0.36 27.33
C ARG A 149 -10.02 -0.41 27.66
N THR A 150 -9.19 -0.51 26.63
CA THR A 150 -7.74 -0.60 26.77
C THR A 150 -7.17 0.82 26.67
N PRO A 151 -6.45 1.31 27.69
CA PRO A 151 -5.72 2.57 27.59
C PRO A 151 -4.65 2.49 26.49
N GLY A 152 -4.36 3.62 25.85
CA GLY A 152 -3.32 3.69 24.82
C GLY A 152 -3.60 4.74 23.75
N ALA A 153 -2.61 4.90 22.87
CA ALA A 153 -2.73 5.73 21.68
C ALA A 153 -3.31 4.92 20.52
N TYR A 154 -4.19 5.56 19.76
CA TYR A 154 -4.87 4.98 18.62
C TYR A 154 -4.78 5.89 17.41
N VAL A 155 -4.66 5.30 16.23
CA VAL A 155 -4.80 5.97 14.94
C VAL A 155 -6.11 5.53 14.30
N TYR A 156 -6.87 6.47 13.77
CA TYR A 156 -8.11 6.22 13.07
C TYR A 156 -8.13 6.86 11.69
N PHE A 157 -8.88 6.22 10.79
CA PHE A 157 -9.11 6.68 9.42
C PHE A 157 -10.46 6.15 8.94
N LEU A 158 -11.02 6.80 7.92
CA LEU A 158 -12.24 6.31 7.29
C LEU A 158 -11.87 5.15 6.36
N GLU A 159 -12.67 4.08 6.35
CA GLU A 159 -12.47 2.95 5.45
C GLU A 159 -13.78 2.63 4.74
N TYR A 160 -13.70 2.34 3.45
CA TYR A 160 -14.86 1.97 2.64
C TYR A 160 -14.60 0.68 1.89
N ARG A 161 -15.68 -0.06 1.60
CA ARG A 161 -15.61 -1.29 0.84
C ARG A 161 -16.13 -1.06 -0.57
N SER A 162 -15.32 -1.42 -1.56
CA SER A 162 -15.66 -1.36 -2.98
C SER A 162 -14.90 -2.45 -3.74
N GLY A 163 -15.55 -3.08 -4.71
CA GLY A 163 -14.93 -4.15 -5.51
C GLY A 163 -14.45 -5.33 -4.67
N GLY A 164 -15.15 -5.61 -3.55
CA GLY A 164 -14.85 -6.72 -2.65
C GLY A 164 -13.78 -6.43 -1.57
N GLY A 165 -13.01 -5.35 -1.69
CA GLY A 165 -11.93 -4.99 -0.76
C GLY A 165 -12.22 -3.74 0.07
N TRP A 166 -11.59 -3.65 1.24
CA TRP A 166 -11.59 -2.44 2.07
C TRP A 166 -10.45 -1.52 1.65
N GLN A 167 -10.74 -0.22 1.56
CA GLN A 167 -9.84 0.82 1.08
C GLN A 167 -9.82 1.97 2.10
N PRO A 168 -8.64 2.37 2.58
CA PRO A 168 -8.54 3.49 3.51
C PRO A 168 -8.71 4.82 2.78
N LEU A 169 -9.26 5.80 3.49
CA LEU A 169 -9.43 7.16 3.03
C LEU A 169 -8.79 8.12 4.03
N ALA A 170 -7.82 8.90 3.53
CA ALA A 170 -7.21 9.98 4.28
C ALA A 170 -8.22 11.11 4.58
N PRO A 171 -8.01 11.93 5.62
CA PRO A 171 -6.84 11.95 6.51
C PRO A 171 -6.87 10.88 7.60
N TYR A 172 -5.69 10.62 8.16
CA TYR A 172 -5.47 9.77 9.33
C TYR A 172 -5.30 10.71 10.52
N ALA A 173 -5.86 10.34 11.66
CA ALA A 173 -5.78 11.14 12.88
C ALA A 173 -5.62 10.23 14.10
N SER A 174 -5.37 10.80 15.27
CA SER A 174 -5.14 10.03 16.49
C SER A 174 -5.98 10.52 17.67
N PHE A 175 -6.17 9.61 18.63
CA PHE A 175 -6.75 9.90 19.95
C PHE A 175 -6.08 9.02 21.00
N ILE A 176 -6.24 9.39 22.28
CA ILE A 176 -5.63 8.69 23.41
C ILE A 176 -6.73 8.26 24.38
N VAL A 177 -6.76 6.99 24.76
CA VAL A 177 -7.60 6.50 25.86
C VAL A 177 -6.75 6.51 27.13
N GLY A 178 -7.13 7.31 28.13
CA GLY A 178 -6.32 7.59 29.33
C GLY A 178 -7.01 7.22 30.63
#